data_AF-A0A1M5YKZ2-F1
#
_entry.id   AF-A0A1M5YKZ2-F1
#
_cell.length_a   1.000
_cell.length_b   1.000
_cell.length_c   1.000
_cell.angle_alpha   90.00
_cell.angle_beta   90.00
_cell.angle_gamma   90.00
#
_symmetry.space_group_name_H-M   'P 1'
#
loop_
_entity.id
_entity.type
_entity.pdbx_description
1 polymer ?
#
loop_
_entity_poly.entity_id
_entity_poly.type
_entity_poly.pdbx_seq_one_letter_code
_entity_poly.pdbx_strand_id
1 'polypeptide(L)'
;MSGTEEPAREPEFYFADVFVFVSDYLAQLIRRRINGSSATWCPKWWEHPEAGARLSALWLAWEHLRQDPALGMSTWWLHHADPHLRVLMDADSGPFAACSPKDGHTAYPFDPLPVDPRPEESR
;
A
#
# COMPACT_ATOMS: atom_id res chain seq x y z
N MET A 1 -38.52 -14.33 -21.44
CA MET A 1 -38.09 -13.40 -20.39
C MET A 1 -36.62 -13.12 -20.61
N SER A 2 -36.30 -12.04 -21.32
CA SER A 2 -34.90 -11.63 -21.54
C SER A 2 -34.49 -10.79 -20.34
N GLY A 3 -33.70 -11.39 -19.44
CA GLY A 3 -33.06 -10.65 -18.36
C GLY A 3 -32.07 -9.69 -18.98
N THR A 4 -32.33 -8.39 -18.84
CA THR A 4 -31.35 -7.36 -19.17
C THR A 4 -30.35 -7.37 -18.01
N GLU A 5 -29.14 -7.87 -18.22
CA GLU A 5 -28.04 -7.65 -17.28
C GLU A 5 -27.80 -6.14 -17.21
N GLU A 6 -28.11 -5.53 -16.06
CA GLU A 6 -27.67 -4.17 -15.78
C GLU A 6 -26.13 -4.16 -15.85
N PRO A 7 -25.52 -3.21 -16.58
CA PRO A 7 -24.07 -3.11 -16.63
C PRO A 7 -23.56 -2.91 -15.20
N ALA A 8 -22.57 -3.73 -14.81
CA ALA A 8 -21.96 -3.64 -13.50
C ALA A 8 -21.48 -2.20 -13.27
N ARG A 9 -22.12 -1.50 -12.33
CA ARG A 9 -21.79 -0.13 -11.98
C ARG A 9 -20.38 -0.13 -11.38
N GLU A 10 -19.46 0.59 -12.01
CA GLU A 10 -18.11 0.73 -11.47
C GLU A 10 -18.20 1.28 -10.04
N PRO A 11 -17.49 0.70 -9.07
CA PRO A 11 -17.53 1.16 -7.69
C PRO A 11 -17.05 2.62 -7.64
N GLU A 12 -17.91 3.51 -7.16
CA GLU A 12 -17.57 4.91 -6.96
C GLU A 12 -16.66 5.02 -5.73
N PHE A 13 -15.35 5.08 -5.98
CA PHE A 13 -14.36 5.30 -4.95
C PHE A 13 -14.43 6.73 -4.42
N TYR A 14 -14.29 6.88 -3.11
CA TYR A 14 -14.27 8.18 -2.45
C TYR A 14 -12.97 8.94 -2.77
N PHE A 15 -11.84 8.24 -2.76
CA PHE A 15 -10.59 8.75 -3.31
C PHE A 15 -10.44 8.26 -4.75
N ALA A 16 -10.05 9.15 -5.66
CA ALA A 16 -9.93 8.83 -7.09
C ALA A 16 -8.84 7.77 -7.36
N ASP A 17 -7.77 7.78 -6.57
CA ASP A 17 -6.67 6.83 -6.67
C ASP A 17 -5.91 6.70 -5.34
N VAL A 18 -4.93 5.80 -5.33
CA VAL A 18 -4.02 5.59 -4.19
C VAL A 18 -3.18 6.83 -3.86
N PHE A 19 -2.87 7.70 -4.82
CA PHE A 19 -2.08 8.90 -4.56
C PHE A 19 -2.86 9.89 -3.70
N VAL A 20 -4.11 10.18 -4.07
CA VAL A 20 -5.01 11.04 -3.30
C VAL A 20 -5.28 10.42 -1.93
N PHE A 21 -5.53 9.12 -1.85
CA PHE A 21 -5.69 8.44 -0.57
C PHE A 21 -4.46 8.61 0.33
N VAL A 22 -3.25 8.46 -0.22
CA VAL A 22 -2.02 8.60 0.57
C VAL A 22 -1.79 10.05 1.00
N SER A 23 -1.93 11.03 0.11
CA SER A 23 -1.62 12.44 0.41
C SER A 23 -2.65 13.09 1.33
N ASP A 24 -3.93 12.84 1.09
CA ASP A 24 -5.02 13.61 1.69
C ASP A 24 -5.61 12.92 2.92
N TYR A 25 -5.44 11.60 3.03
CA TYR A 25 -5.93 10.83 4.18
C TYR A 25 -4.80 10.18 4.97
N LEU A 26 -4.07 9.22 4.40
CA LEU A 26 -3.15 8.39 5.18
C LEU A 26 -2.02 9.23 5.81
N ALA A 27 -1.35 10.09 5.04
CA ALA A 27 -0.29 10.96 5.54
C ALA A 27 -0.80 11.98 6.58
N GLN A 28 -2.07 12.37 6.50
CA GLN A 28 -2.69 13.26 7.48
C GLN A 28 -3.15 12.52 8.74
N LEU A 29 -3.43 11.23 8.64
CA LEU A 29 -3.92 10.41 9.75
C LEU A 29 -2.77 9.82 10.57
N ILE A 30 -1.70 9.35 9.93
CA ILE A 30 -0.60 8.70 10.62
C ILE A 30 0.27 9.74 11.34
N ARG A 31 0.38 9.58 12.66
CA ARG A 31 1.20 10.40 13.56
C ARG A 31 2.16 9.50 14.33
N ARG A 32 3.29 9.17 13.71
CA ARG A 32 4.33 8.30 14.26
C ARG A 32 5.69 9.01 14.22
N ARG A 33 6.61 8.62 15.11
CA ARG A 33 7.98 9.13 15.08
C ARG A 33 8.74 8.48 13.93
N ILE A 34 9.01 9.24 12.87
CA ILE A 34 9.77 8.78 11.70
C ILE A 34 11.16 9.42 11.78
N ASN A 35 12.15 8.63 12.19
CA ASN A 35 13.52 9.11 12.45
C ASN A 35 14.59 8.40 11.60
N GLY A 36 14.19 7.44 10.76
CA GLY A 36 15.09 6.66 9.92
C GLY A 36 15.80 5.52 10.63
N SER A 37 15.58 5.31 11.94
CA SER A 37 16.21 4.21 12.70
C SER A 37 15.21 3.27 13.36
N SER A 38 14.15 3.81 13.99
CA SER A 38 13.07 3.00 14.54
C SER A 38 11.86 2.89 13.61
N ALA A 39 11.73 3.85 12.69
CA ALA A 39 10.77 3.84 11.61
C ALA A 39 11.22 4.78 10.50
N THR A 40 10.96 4.40 9.25
CA THR A 40 11.29 5.21 8.08
C THR A 40 10.09 5.38 7.15
N TRP A 41 10.19 6.36 6.26
CA TRP A 41 9.20 6.63 5.23
C TRP A 41 9.86 7.30 4.04
N CYS A 42 9.59 6.82 2.83
CA CYS A 42 10.04 7.47 1.60
C CYS A 42 8.97 8.44 1.08
N PRO A 43 9.26 9.74 0.90
CA PRO A 43 8.29 10.67 0.30
C PRO A 43 7.99 10.32 -1.16
N LYS A 44 8.92 9.66 -1.85
CA LYS A 44 8.75 9.10 -3.20
C LYS A 44 8.35 7.62 -3.14
N TRP A 45 7.35 7.28 -2.33
CA TRP A 45 6.95 5.89 -2.11
C TRP A 45 6.57 5.15 -3.40
N TRP A 46 6.07 5.86 -4.42
CA TRP A 46 5.69 5.28 -5.70
C TRP A 46 6.88 4.76 -6.53
N GLU A 47 8.11 5.16 -6.21
CA GLU A 47 9.32 4.60 -6.82
C GLU A 47 9.68 3.22 -6.24
N HIS A 48 8.93 2.74 -5.23
CA HIS A 48 9.11 1.44 -4.59
C HIS A 48 7.93 0.51 -4.95
N PRO A 49 8.12 -0.48 -5.86
CA PRO A 49 7.02 -1.33 -6.34
C PRO A 49 6.25 -2.05 -5.22
N GLU A 50 6.96 -2.59 -4.22
CA GLU A 50 6.33 -3.25 -3.08
C GLU A 50 5.47 -2.26 -2.27
N ALA A 51 5.96 -1.04 -2.05
CA ALA A 51 5.21 -0.03 -1.32
C ALA A 51 3.96 0.42 -2.08
N GLY A 52 4.06 0.64 -3.39
CA GLY A 52 2.93 0.96 -4.25
C GLY A 52 1.85 -0.11 -4.20
N ALA A 53 2.23 -1.39 -4.27
CA ALA A 53 1.30 -2.51 -4.17
C ALA A 53 0.60 -2.57 -2.79
N ARG A 54 1.36 -2.41 -1.70
CA ARG A 54 0.82 -2.42 -0.33
C ARG A 54 -0.13 -1.25 -0.08
N LEU A 55 0.23 -0.04 -0.51
CA LEU A 55 -0.60 1.15 -0.32
C LEU A 55 -1.87 1.10 -1.18
N SER A 56 -1.79 0.54 -2.39
CA SER A 56 -2.97 0.32 -3.24
C SER A 56 -3.93 -0.69 -2.59
N ALA A 57 -3.42 -1.80 -2.05
CA ALA A 57 -4.23 -2.77 -1.31
C ALA A 57 -4.88 -2.14 -0.07
N LEU A 58 -4.12 -1.29 0.65
CA LEU A 58 -4.63 -0.58 1.82
C LEU A 58 -5.76 0.40 1.49
N TRP A 59 -5.62 1.14 0.39
CA TRP A 59 -6.65 2.04 -0.14
C TRP A 59 -7.92 1.27 -0.54
N LEU A 60 -7.79 0.19 -1.32
CA LEU A 60 -8.94 -0.62 -1.74
C LEU A 60 -9.68 -1.24 -0.54
N ALA A 61 -8.94 -1.71 0.47
CA ALA A 61 -9.54 -2.19 1.72
C ALA A 61 -10.30 -1.07 2.45
N TRP A 62 -9.77 0.16 2.44
CA TRP A 62 -10.45 1.32 3.02
C TRP A 62 -11.75 1.66 2.26
N GLU A 63 -11.71 1.70 0.92
CA GLU A 63 -12.88 1.98 0.08
C GLU A 63 -14.02 0.97 0.28
N HIS A 64 -13.67 -0.29 0.52
CA HIS A 64 -14.63 -1.33 0.84
C HIS A 64 -15.18 -1.15 2.27
N LEU A 65 -14.31 -1.06 3.26
CA LEU A 65 -14.69 -1.10 4.67
C LEU A 65 -15.31 0.21 5.18
N ARG A 66 -15.08 1.36 4.53
CA ARG A 66 -15.73 2.63 4.88
C ARG A 66 -17.26 2.60 4.76
N GLN A 67 -17.79 1.63 4.01
CA GLN A 67 -19.23 1.47 3.78
C GLN A 67 -19.93 0.81 4.97
N ASP A 68 -19.19 0.15 5.86
CA ASP A 68 -19.70 -0.39 7.11
C ASP A 68 -19.54 0.65 8.24
N PRO A 69 -20.64 1.30 8.69
CA PRO A 69 -20.58 2.30 9.74
C PRO A 69 -20.36 1.71 11.15
N ALA A 70 -20.52 0.40 11.33
CA ALA A 70 -20.43 -0.23 12.65
C ALA A 70 -18.98 -0.59 12.99
N LEU A 71 -18.40 -1.55 12.27
CA LEU A 71 -17.07 -2.11 12.60
C LEU A 71 -16.05 -1.93 11.47
N GLY A 72 -16.45 -1.44 10.30
CA GLY A 72 -15.62 -1.33 9.11
C GLY A 72 -14.27 -0.67 9.37
N MET A 73 -14.26 0.50 10.03
CA MET A 73 -13.02 1.21 10.34
C MET A 73 -12.16 0.50 11.39
N SER A 74 -12.76 -0.19 12.36
CA SER A 74 -12.00 -1.00 13.32
C SER A 74 -11.33 -2.19 12.61
N THR A 75 -12.07 -2.87 11.74
CA THR A 75 -11.57 -3.97 10.90
C THR A 75 -10.45 -3.48 9.99
N TRP A 76 -10.62 -2.32 9.37
CA TRP A 76 -9.62 -1.73 8.49
C TRP A 76 -8.29 -1.50 9.22
N TRP A 77 -8.34 -0.92 10.42
CA TRP A 77 -7.14 -0.71 11.23
C TRP A 77 -6.45 -2.02 11.61
N LEU A 78 -7.20 -2.95 12.20
CA LEU A 78 -6.65 -4.17 12.78
C LEU A 78 -6.12 -5.15 11.73
N HIS A 79 -6.83 -5.30 10.62
CA HIS A 79 -6.54 -6.34 9.62
C HIS A 79 -5.81 -5.84 8.39
N HIS A 80 -5.79 -4.53 8.13
CA HIS A 80 -5.19 -3.97 6.93
C HIS A 80 -4.14 -2.90 7.24
N ALA A 81 -4.54 -1.79 7.87
CA ALA A 81 -3.65 -0.65 8.07
C ALA A 81 -2.44 -0.98 8.94
N ASP A 82 -2.62 -1.51 10.14
CA ASP A 82 -1.49 -1.78 11.03
C ASP A 82 -0.52 -2.84 10.49
N PRO A 83 -0.97 -3.97 9.91
CA PRO A 83 -0.07 -4.92 9.26
C PRO A 83 0.73 -4.32 8.09
N HIS A 84 0.09 -3.57 7.20
CA HIS A 84 0.79 -2.94 6.07
C HIS A 84 1.76 -1.86 6.54
N LEU A 85 1.33 -0.99 7.46
CA LEU A 85 2.17 0.08 8.00
C LEU A 85 3.35 -0.45 8.80
N ARG A 86 3.21 -1.60 9.49
CA ARG A 86 4.33 -2.26 10.17
C ARG A 86 5.45 -2.59 9.20
N VAL A 87 5.13 -3.18 8.05
CA VAL A 87 6.13 -3.55 7.05
C VAL A 87 6.66 -2.31 6.31
N LEU A 88 5.77 -1.41 5.89
CA LEU A 88 6.17 -0.18 5.18
C LEU A 88 7.14 0.68 6.00
N MET A 89 6.92 0.78 7.31
CA MET A 89 7.70 1.64 8.19
C MET A 89 8.86 0.92 8.88
N ASP A 90 9.08 -0.37 8.63
CA ASP A 90 10.23 -1.09 9.14
C ASP A 90 11.52 -0.49 8.53
N ALA A 91 12.36 0.07 9.39
CA ALA A 91 13.60 0.75 8.99
C ALA A 91 14.73 -0.22 8.62
N ASP A 92 14.61 -1.49 9.01
CA ASP A 92 15.64 -2.50 8.80
C ASP A 92 15.31 -3.38 7.58
N SER A 93 14.06 -3.83 7.48
CA SER A 93 13.65 -4.84 6.49
C SER A 93 12.55 -4.39 5.52
N GLY A 94 11.98 -3.21 5.75
CA GLY A 94 10.89 -2.67 4.93
C GLY A 94 11.34 -2.18 3.56
N PRO A 95 10.40 -1.93 2.63
CA PRO A 95 10.72 -1.44 1.29
C PRO A 95 11.39 -0.06 1.29
N PHE A 96 11.24 0.70 2.38
CA PHE A 96 11.87 1.99 2.56
C PHE A 96 13.17 1.94 3.38
N ALA A 97 13.68 0.76 3.74
CA ALA A 97 14.81 0.62 4.67
C ALA A 97 16.09 1.37 4.23
N ALA A 98 16.37 1.44 2.93
CA ALA A 98 17.51 2.22 2.43
C ALA A 98 17.18 3.70 2.12
N CYS A 99 15.95 4.14 2.38
CA CYS A 99 15.55 5.54 2.31
C CYS A 99 15.61 6.14 3.71
N SER A 100 16.00 7.41 3.77
CA SER A 100 16.12 8.16 5.02
C SER A 100 15.24 9.41 4.94
N PRO A 101 14.50 9.78 6.00
CA PRO A 101 13.79 11.05 6.04
C PRO A 101 14.72 12.27 5.90
N LYS A 102 16.01 12.11 6.24
CA LYS A 102 17.03 13.16 6.19
C LYS A 102 17.85 13.15 4.90
N ASP A 103 18.26 11.97 4.45
CA ASP A 103 19.18 11.78 3.32
C ASP A 103 18.41 11.54 2.00
N GLY A 104 17.09 11.36 2.08
CA GLY A 104 16.19 11.34 0.95
C GLY A 104 15.93 9.94 0.38
N HIS A 105 15.47 9.95 -0.87
CA HIS A 105 15.09 8.76 -1.61
C HIS A 105 16.30 8.06 -2.23
N THR A 106 16.42 6.76 -2.02
CA THR A 106 17.34 5.88 -2.74
C THR A 106 16.52 5.06 -3.74
N ALA A 107 16.77 5.26 -5.03
CA ALA A 107 16.10 4.51 -6.09
C ALA A 107 16.67 3.08 -6.14
N TYR A 108 15.81 2.08 -5.98
CA TYR A 108 16.12 0.65 -6.12
C TYR A 108 17.35 0.16 -5.31
N PRO A 109 17.31 0.26 -3.97
CA PRO A 109 18.40 -0.21 -3.13
C PRO A 109 18.55 -1.74 -3.10
N PHE A 110 17.51 -2.48 -3.50
CA PHE A 110 17.45 -3.93 -3.38
C PHE A 110 17.14 -4.56 -4.74
N ASP A 111 17.88 -5.63 -5.07
CA ASP A 111 17.63 -6.42 -6.27
C ASP A 111 16.27 -7.13 -6.19
N PRO A 112 15.61 -7.40 -7.34
CA PRO A 112 14.43 -8.25 -7.39
C PRO A 112 14.71 -9.62 -6.76
N LEU A 113 13.64 -10.32 -6.35
CA LEU A 113 13.77 -11.70 -5.88
C LEU A 113 14.49 -12.56 -6.93
N PRO A 114 15.47 -13.38 -6.53
CA PRO A 114 16.12 -14.30 -7.46
C PRO A 114 15.10 -15.34 -7.94
N VAL A 115 14.92 -15.44 -9.24
CA VAL A 115 14.02 -16.40 -9.88
C VAL A 115 14.78 -17.14 -10.97
N ASP A 116 14.90 -18.45 -10.83
CA ASP A 116 15.44 -19.30 -11.90
C ASP A 116 14.48 -19.29 -13.10
N PRO A 117 15.00 -19.35 -14.33
CA PRO A 117 14.15 -19.47 -15.50
C PRO A 117 13.31 -20.75 -15.40
N ARG A 118 12.04 -20.65 -15.82
CA ARG A 118 11.16 -21.82 -15.91
C ARG A 118 11.83 -22.87 -16.82
N PRO A 119 12.00 -24.13 -16.38
CA PRO A 119 12.51 -25.18 -17.24
C PRO A 119 11.62 -25.32 -18.48
N GLU A 120 12.22 -25.36 -19.66
CA GLU A 120 11.48 -25.69 -20.88
C GLU A 120 10.99 -27.15 -20.79
N GLU A 121 9.68 -27.38 -20.90
CA GLU A 121 9.14 -28.72 -21.01
C GLU A 121 9.65 -29.35 -22.32
N SER A 122 10.44 -30.42 -22.21
CA SER A 122 10.84 -31.22 -23.35
C SER A 122 9.59 -31.83 -23.99
N ARG A 123 9.23 -31.35 -25.17
CA ARG A 123 8.09 -31.83 -25.96
C ARG A 123 8.34 -33.19 -26.59
#